data_AF-A0A5N5NH39-F1
#
_entry.id   AF-A0A5N5NH39-F1
#
_cell.length_a   1.000
_cell.length_b   1.000
_cell.length_c   1.000
_cell.angle_alpha   90.00
_cell.angle_beta   90.00
_cell.angle_gamma   90.00
#
_symmetry.space_group_name_H-M   'P 1'
#
loop_
_entity.id
_entity.type
_entity.pdbx_description
1 polymer ?
#
loop_
_entity_poly.entity_id
_entity_poly.type
_entity_poly.pdbx_seq_one_letter_code
_entity_poly.pdbx_strand_id
1 'polypeptide(L)'
;MKGLVDPDYDCSVSISANTDVGGPGVIISFVVIAGFTVFLASFLALEVLRQWWHSAVKAFKQWHATQRTDEEGLKPTSTHRYMLRRTRTFIGSAPGVTEQRRGRLSAREAGKQPSAGIEPRPRNVDRVTPSQHRPRAPPHPSIREIRDSLFDPVNASRRQLACSPRTRKIATLLRPLCDLQIATGLGMMVAGMGQWHTIDFYHEQLVNSYYALTLNSFWATRVSYMDVESREDTWVLFLRRATVLTSSILNIIWQFRIYYRETASRVWDDEFGPCFRYLDRSDPLFSTIFWTAGLSLFCFALATSLFKQTRWVNEWYFAATEWLSQVLWNWLQAALARNVPDSEHISGAVRALRKMLTFLLKVVEVLASALVVTVYFLVVQLLDVWSYGSGFYPLTWFAYFAFYAWNVFDIVSAVVLNHGLIEDEEWSWGFGQILPLVLILGVLFSAVDVFRASSRPDLDEITGNVESSAGPSTTELLTQKVFVMRQTRARATSVPASTGIPPTDNHGQGNGGSSSPSRP
;
A
#
# COMPACT_ATOMS: atom_id res chain seq x y z
N MET A 1 7.43 29.41 30.97
CA MET A 1 6.12 29.13 30.32
C MET A 1 4.91 29.71 31.09
N LYS A 2 5.06 30.31 32.29
CA LYS A 2 3.96 30.92 33.08
C LYS A 2 3.36 32.23 32.52
N GLY A 3 3.61 32.60 31.26
CA GLY A 3 3.24 33.94 30.75
C GLY A 3 2.65 33.96 29.35
N LEU A 4 2.34 32.79 28.76
CA LEU A 4 1.72 32.69 27.44
C LEU A 4 0.32 32.06 27.47
N VAL A 5 -0.17 31.67 28.66
CA VAL A 5 -1.42 30.93 28.83
C VAL A 5 -2.13 31.39 30.12
N ASP A 6 -2.38 32.68 30.26
CA ASP A 6 -3.45 33.15 31.17
C ASP A 6 -4.54 33.78 30.31
N PRO A 7 -5.50 32.99 29.80
CA PRO A 7 -6.79 33.54 29.45
C PRO A 7 -7.58 33.79 30.75
N ASP A 8 -8.00 35.05 30.95
CA ASP A 8 -8.81 35.63 32.05
C ASP A 8 -10.20 34.97 32.27
N TYR A 9 -10.39 33.71 31.90
CA TYR A 9 -11.66 33.00 32.04
C TYR A 9 -11.51 31.87 33.06
N ASP A 10 -12.06 32.10 34.26
CA ASP A 10 -12.29 31.08 35.29
C ASP A 10 -13.34 30.11 34.77
N CYS A 11 -12.88 29.01 34.17
CA CYS A 11 -13.74 27.88 33.82
C CYS A 11 -14.20 27.20 35.11
N SER A 12 -15.51 27.06 35.28
CA SER A 12 -16.14 26.50 36.47
C SER A 12 -16.44 24.99 36.36
N VAL A 13 -16.22 24.40 35.19
CA VAL A 13 -16.48 22.98 34.92
C VAL A 13 -15.36 22.13 35.52
N SER A 14 -15.76 21.16 36.36
CA SER A 14 -14.85 20.15 36.87
C SER A 14 -14.87 18.85 36.07
N ILE A 15 -13.70 18.22 35.97
CA ILE A 15 -13.48 16.93 35.31
C ILE A 15 -13.25 15.88 36.39
N SER A 16 -14.09 14.85 36.41
CA SER A 16 -13.86 13.67 37.24
C SER A 16 -12.71 12.85 36.64
N ALA A 17 -11.72 12.50 37.46
CA ALA A 17 -10.54 11.79 36.96
C ALA A 17 -10.91 10.39 36.43
N ASN A 18 -10.33 10.01 35.28
CA ASN A 18 -10.49 8.66 34.74
C ASN A 18 -9.13 8.07 34.38
N THR A 19 -8.53 7.37 35.36
CA THR A 19 -7.19 6.78 35.25
C THR A 19 -7.06 5.74 34.13
N ASP A 20 -8.18 5.20 33.64
CA ASP A 20 -8.21 4.22 32.54
C ASP A 20 -8.18 4.88 31.15
N VAL A 21 -8.39 6.20 31.08
CA VAL A 21 -8.33 6.99 29.84
C VAL A 21 -7.25 8.07 29.92
N GLY A 22 -7.32 8.98 30.88
CA GLY A 22 -6.34 10.07 31.07
C GLY A 22 -5.07 9.67 31.81
N GLY A 23 -5.00 8.42 32.28
CA GLY A 23 -3.86 7.92 33.04
C GLY A 23 -2.52 7.97 32.29
N PRO A 24 -1.41 8.32 32.96
CA PRO A 24 -0.10 8.48 32.33
C PRO A 24 0.40 7.20 31.67
N GLY A 25 0.16 6.03 32.28
CA GLY A 25 0.55 4.75 31.67
C GLY A 25 -0.19 4.46 30.36
N VAL A 26 -1.47 4.84 30.26
CA VAL A 26 -2.26 4.73 29.02
C VAL A 26 -1.68 5.66 27.97
N ILE A 27 -1.53 6.95 28.27
CA ILE A 27 -0.96 7.95 27.35
C ILE A 27 0.40 7.48 26.81
N ILE A 28 1.33 7.14 27.71
CA ILE A 28 2.69 6.73 27.36
C ILE A 28 2.65 5.48 26.46
N SER A 29 1.81 4.50 26.78
CA SER A 29 1.73 3.27 25.98
C SER A 29 1.28 3.52 24.54
N PHE A 30 0.22 4.31 24.34
CA PHE A 30 -0.28 4.62 23.00
C PHE A 30 0.75 5.42 22.21
N VAL A 31 1.32 6.47 22.82
CA VAL A 31 2.33 7.32 22.17
C VAL A 31 3.58 6.52 21.79
N VAL A 32 4.09 5.69 22.70
CA VAL A 32 5.32 4.91 22.50
C VAL A 32 5.12 3.80 21.48
N ILE A 33 4.07 2.98 21.59
CA ILE A 33 3.87 1.86 20.66
C ILE A 33 3.55 2.38 19.26
N ALA A 34 2.69 3.40 19.13
CA ALA A 34 2.40 4.02 17.83
C ALA A 34 3.65 4.68 17.23
N GLY A 35 4.41 5.43 18.04
CA GLY A 35 5.65 6.07 17.61
C GLY A 35 6.72 5.08 17.17
N PHE A 36 6.89 3.99 17.92
CA PHE A 36 7.81 2.91 17.56
C PHE A 36 7.42 2.25 16.23
N THR A 37 6.12 2.04 16.01
CA THR A 37 5.59 1.46 14.77
C THR A 37 5.83 2.38 13.57
N VAL A 38 5.53 3.68 13.69
CA VAL A 38 5.80 4.69 12.65
C VAL A 38 7.30 4.83 12.38
N PHE A 39 8.13 4.79 13.42
CA PHE A 39 9.58 4.81 13.31
C PHE A 39 10.11 3.59 12.55
N LEU A 40 9.65 2.38 12.87
CA LEU A 40 10.04 1.18 12.13
C LEU A 40 9.59 1.22 10.67
N ALA A 41 8.39 1.74 10.39
CA ALA A 41 7.91 1.95 9.02
C ALA A 41 8.80 2.91 8.21
N SER A 42 9.49 3.85 8.88
CA SER A 42 10.41 4.80 8.22
C SER A 42 11.54 4.09 7.48
N PHE A 43 12.02 2.94 7.95
CA PHE A 43 13.07 2.19 7.26
C PHE A 43 12.62 1.64 5.91
N LEU A 44 11.34 1.24 5.80
CA LEU A 44 10.75 0.84 4.52
C LEU A 44 10.62 2.04 3.60
N ALA A 45 10.14 3.17 4.12
CA ALA A 45 9.97 4.40 3.36
C ALA A 45 11.31 4.94 2.84
N LEU A 46 12.34 4.96 3.68
CA LEU A 46 13.70 5.40 3.31
C LEU A 46 14.34 4.48 2.27
N GLU A 47 14.12 3.17 2.36
CA GLU A 47 14.65 2.23 1.36
C GLU A 47 13.99 2.46 -0.01
N VAL A 48 12.66 2.60 -0.05
CA VAL A 48 11.92 2.92 -1.28
C VAL A 48 12.38 4.28 -1.84
N LEU A 49 12.52 5.29 -0.99
CA LEU A 49 13.00 6.62 -1.38
C LEU A 49 14.42 6.57 -1.96
N ARG A 50 15.32 5.79 -1.34
CA ARG A 50 16.69 5.60 -1.81
C ARG A 50 16.74 4.91 -3.18
N GLN A 51 15.95 3.85 -3.37
CA GLN A 51 15.87 3.13 -4.64
C GLN A 51 15.29 4.01 -5.76
N TRP A 52 14.24 4.77 -5.45
CA TRP A 52 13.66 5.75 -6.35
C TRP A 52 14.68 6.83 -6.72
N TRP A 53 15.37 7.41 -5.75
CA TRP A 53 16.40 8.43 -5.97
C TRP A 53 17.52 7.94 -6.88
N HIS A 54 18.05 6.73 -6.64
CA HIS A 54 19.07 6.15 -7.51
C HIS A 54 18.57 5.93 -8.94
N SER A 55 17.32 5.50 -9.10
CA SER A 55 16.70 5.29 -10.40
C SER A 55 16.52 6.61 -11.15
N ALA A 56 16.01 7.64 -10.48
CA ALA A 56 15.84 8.98 -11.02
C ALA A 56 17.18 9.60 -11.45
N VAL A 57 18.22 9.51 -10.60
CA VAL A 57 19.57 10.01 -10.91
C VAL A 57 20.17 9.27 -12.11
N LYS A 58 19.98 7.94 -12.20
CA LYS A 58 20.46 7.15 -13.35
C LYS A 58 19.76 7.57 -14.64
N ALA A 59 18.44 7.71 -14.61
CA ALA A 59 17.64 8.16 -15.75
C ALA A 59 18.05 9.56 -16.21
N PHE A 60 18.24 10.49 -15.27
CA PHE A 60 18.68 11.84 -15.56
C PHE A 60 20.07 11.87 -16.22
N LYS A 61 21.02 11.08 -15.70
CA LYS A 61 22.36 10.94 -16.30
C LYS A 61 22.28 10.37 -17.73
N GLN A 62 21.45 9.36 -17.97
CA GLN A 62 21.26 8.76 -19.29
C GLN A 62 20.63 9.74 -20.28
N TRP A 63 19.65 10.52 -19.84
CA TRP A 63 19.03 11.58 -20.64
C TRP A 63 20.05 12.67 -21.02
N HIS A 64 20.83 13.15 -20.04
CA HIS A 64 21.88 14.16 -20.29
C HIS A 64 22.99 13.63 -21.20
N ALA A 65 23.37 12.36 -21.09
CA ALA A 65 24.35 11.74 -21.99
C ALA A 65 23.84 11.70 -23.44
N THR A 66 22.55 11.44 -23.64
CA THR A 66 21.92 11.38 -24.96
C THR A 66 21.86 12.76 -25.62
N GLN A 67 21.55 13.81 -24.86
CA GLN A 67 21.60 15.21 -25.34
C GLN A 67 22.99 15.60 -25.86
N ARG A 68 24.06 15.18 -25.16
CA ARG A 68 25.43 15.53 -25.53
C ARG A 68 25.90 14.84 -26.82
N THR A 69 25.49 13.59 -27.05
CA THR A 69 25.87 12.86 -28.27
C THR A 69 25.23 13.46 -29.53
N ASP A 70 24.02 14.01 -29.40
CA ASP A 70 23.34 14.66 -30.53
C ASP A 70 24.04 15.97 -30.92
N GLU A 71 24.55 16.75 -29.95
CA GLU A 71 25.34 17.96 -30.24
C GLU A 71 26.70 17.65 -30.88
N GLU A 72 27.38 16.58 -30.44
CA GLU A 72 28.69 16.20 -30.99
C GLU A 72 28.57 15.58 -32.39
N GLY A 73 27.48 14.86 -32.69
CA GLY A 73 27.18 14.33 -34.02
C GLY A 73 26.81 15.40 -35.07
N LEU A 74 26.40 16.58 -34.63
CA LEU A 74 26.06 17.73 -35.48
C LEU A 74 27.25 18.64 -35.79
N LYS A 75 28.42 18.43 -35.18
CA LYS A 75 29.65 19.05 -35.68
C LYS A 75 30.01 18.38 -37.00
N PRO A 76 29.96 19.09 -38.14
CA PRO A 76 30.37 18.52 -39.41
C PRO A 76 31.86 18.23 -39.30
N THR A 77 32.21 16.96 -39.04
CA THR A 77 33.57 16.49 -39.21
C THR A 77 33.92 16.75 -40.66
N SER A 78 34.77 17.76 -40.86
CA SER A 78 35.28 18.19 -42.13
C SER A 78 35.74 16.99 -42.96
N THR A 79 35.39 17.01 -44.25
CA THR A 79 36.08 16.28 -45.33
C THR A 79 35.99 14.75 -45.34
N HIS A 80 34.79 14.17 -45.25
CA HIS A 80 34.54 12.95 -46.03
C HIS A 80 34.04 13.32 -47.42
N ARG A 81 35.00 13.44 -48.35
CA ARG A 81 34.80 13.57 -49.79
C ARG A 81 34.08 12.32 -50.30
N TYR A 82 32.75 12.37 -50.38
CA TYR A 82 31.98 11.37 -51.11
C TYR A 82 32.33 11.49 -52.59
N MET A 83 33.08 10.52 -53.12
CA MET A 83 33.11 10.27 -54.55
C MET A 83 31.74 9.77 -54.97
N LEU A 84 30.91 10.67 -55.52
CA LEU A 84 29.71 10.32 -56.24
C LEU A 84 30.08 9.42 -57.42
N ARG A 85 29.88 8.11 -57.26
CA ARG A 85 29.88 7.17 -58.38
C ARG A 85 28.56 7.36 -59.13
N ARG A 86 28.65 8.15 -60.19
CA ARG A 86 27.63 8.45 -61.20
C ARG A 86 27.04 7.15 -61.78
N THR A 87 25.89 6.71 -61.27
CA THR A 87 25.03 5.73 -61.96
C THR A 87 23.97 6.45 -62.77
N ARG A 88 23.88 6.04 -64.04
CA ARG A 88 23.02 6.59 -65.10
C ARG A 88 21.54 6.62 -64.71
N THR A 89 20.91 7.72 -65.05
CA THR A 89 19.47 7.90 -65.29
C THR A 89 18.94 6.85 -66.25
N PHE A 90 17.89 6.13 -65.83
CA PHE A 90 16.97 5.44 -66.73
C PHE A 90 15.62 6.16 -66.65
N ILE A 91 15.16 6.65 -67.80
CA ILE A 91 13.82 7.20 -68.02
C ILE A 91 12.89 6.01 -68.23
N GLY A 92 11.85 5.90 -67.40
CA GLY A 92 10.84 4.84 -67.48
C GLY A 92 9.47 5.41 -67.14
N SER A 93 8.64 5.48 -68.16
CA SER A 93 7.29 6.02 -68.24
C SER A 93 6.28 5.26 -67.37
N ALA A 94 5.28 5.99 -66.84
CA ALA A 94 4.08 5.42 -66.25
C ALA A 94 3.22 4.66 -67.29
N PRO A 95 2.47 3.64 -66.84
CA PRO A 95 1.01 3.75 -66.70
C PRO A 95 0.57 3.18 -65.33
N GLY A 96 -0.59 3.47 -64.72
CA GLY A 96 -1.94 3.70 -65.24
C GLY A 96 -2.88 2.79 -64.45
N VAL A 97 -3.67 3.40 -63.55
CA VAL A 97 -5.01 3.06 -63.02
C VAL A 97 -5.54 1.61 -63.16
N THR A 98 -5.98 1.01 -62.03
CA THR A 98 -7.33 0.40 -61.76
C THR A 98 -7.24 -0.47 -60.49
N GLU A 99 -7.98 -0.18 -59.41
CA GLU A 99 -9.40 -0.50 -59.17
C GLU A 99 -9.60 -1.87 -58.46
N GLN A 100 -10.01 -1.79 -57.19
CA GLN A 100 -11.12 -2.53 -56.58
C GLN A 100 -11.16 -4.07 -56.68
N ARG A 101 -11.00 -4.75 -55.53
CA ARG A 101 -12.00 -5.77 -55.12
C ARG A 101 -11.96 -6.14 -53.63
N ARG A 102 -13.08 -5.83 -52.98
CA ARG A 102 -13.60 -6.51 -51.78
C ARG A 102 -13.87 -7.99 -52.09
N GLY A 103 -13.57 -8.85 -51.13
CA GLY A 103 -14.06 -10.24 -51.10
C GLY A 103 -13.99 -10.82 -49.69
N ARG A 104 -15.09 -10.67 -48.94
CA ARG A 104 -15.45 -11.54 -47.81
C ARG A 104 -15.89 -12.90 -48.36
N LEU A 105 -15.55 -13.99 -47.67
CA LEU A 105 -16.30 -15.26 -47.46
C LEU A 105 -15.48 -16.06 -46.42
N SER A 106 -15.94 -16.29 -45.17
CA SER A 106 -16.89 -17.35 -44.73
C SER A 106 -16.33 -18.75 -45.04
N ALA A 107 -15.74 -19.48 -44.08
CA ALA A 107 -16.33 -20.33 -43.03
C ALA A 107 -16.57 -21.80 -43.46
N ARG A 108 -16.21 -22.73 -42.55
CA ARG A 108 -16.44 -24.21 -42.55
C ARG A 108 -15.72 -24.98 -43.67
N GLU A 109 -15.19 -26.19 -43.49
CA GLU A 109 -15.44 -27.34 -42.60
C GLU A 109 -14.16 -28.21 -42.60
N ALA A 110 -13.67 -28.68 -41.44
CA ALA A 110 -13.76 -30.07 -41.00
C ALA A 110 -13.52 -31.15 -42.09
N GLY A 111 -12.35 -31.80 -42.04
CA GLY A 111 -12.05 -32.99 -42.83
C GLY A 111 -10.72 -33.62 -42.42
N LYS A 112 -10.78 -34.56 -41.48
CA LYS A 112 -9.67 -35.46 -41.10
C LYS A 112 -9.29 -36.33 -42.30
N GLN A 113 -7.99 -36.44 -42.58
CA GLN A 113 -7.40 -37.63 -43.22
C GLN A 113 -5.97 -37.85 -42.73
N PRO A 114 -5.61 -39.08 -42.29
CA PRO A 114 -4.25 -39.45 -41.95
C PRO A 114 -3.58 -40.16 -43.15
N SER A 115 -2.41 -39.69 -43.58
CA SER A 115 -1.58 -40.41 -44.54
C SER A 115 -0.10 -40.29 -44.17
N ALA A 116 0.43 -41.45 -43.78
CA ALA A 116 1.70 -42.05 -44.17
C ALA A 116 2.94 -41.15 -44.37
N GLY A 117 3.91 -41.38 -43.47
CA GLY A 117 5.29 -41.76 -43.81
C GLY A 117 5.99 -40.98 -44.91
N ILE A 118 6.71 -39.92 -44.52
CA ILE A 118 7.80 -39.36 -45.31
C ILE A 118 9.07 -39.33 -44.45
N GLU A 119 10.04 -40.09 -44.94
CA GLU A 119 11.40 -40.27 -44.48
C GLU A 119 12.18 -38.93 -44.47
N PRO A 120 12.90 -38.57 -43.40
CA PRO A 120 13.65 -37.32 -43.35
C PRO A 120 14.96 -37.43 -44.14
N ARG A 121 14.99 -36.75 -45.28
CA ARG A 121 16.19 -36.51 -46.09
C ARG A 121 17.16 -35.62 -45.30
N PRO A 122 18.46 -35.97 -45.18
CA PRO A 122 19.42 -35.14 -44.45
C PRO A 122 19.62 -33.81 -45.18
N ARG A 123 19.37 -32.72 -44.45
CA ARG A 123 19.51 -31.34 -44.90
C ARG A 123 21.01 -31.02 -44.97
N ASN A 124 21.49 -30.68 -46.17
CA ASN A 124 22.83 -30.16 -46.38
C ASN A 124 23.07 -28.96 -45.45
N VAL A 125 24.17 -29.04 -44.70
CA VAL A 125 24.67 -27.98 -43.84
C VAL A 125 25.29 -26.93 -44.76
N ASP A 126 24.50 -25.94 -45.14
CA ASP A 126 25.03 -24.75 -45.78
C ASP A 126 25.91 -23.99 -44.78
N ARG A 127 27.12 -23.74 -45.25
CA ARG A 127 28.22 -23.03 -44.63
C ARG A 127 27.73 -21.67 -44.09
N VAL A 128 27.50 -21.59 -42.79
CA VAL A 128 27.23 -20.33 -42.09
C VAL A 128 28.49 -19.47 -42.18
N THR A 129 28.46 -18.47 -43.07
CA THR A 129 29.41 -17.37 -43.06
C THR A 129 29.31 -16.66 -41.71
N PRO A 130 30.43 -16.34 -41.05
CA PRO A 130 30.41 -15.60 -39.79
C PRO A 130 29.87 -14.20 -40.09
N SER A 131 28.57 -14.02 -39.85
CA SER A 131 27.95 -12.70 -39.84
C SER A 131 28.68 -11.91 -38.76
N GLN A 132 29.41 -10.87 -39.17
CA GLN A 132 29.92 -9.85 -38.27
C GLN A 132 28.74 -9.33 -37.45
N HIS A 133 28.57 -9.86 -36.24
CA HIS A 133 27.77 -9.24 -35.21
C HIS A 133 28.47 -7.94 -34.84
N ARG A 134 28.18 -6.88 -35.59
CA ARG A 134 28.36 -5.53 -35.09
C ARG A 134 27.65 -5.49 -33.74
N PRO A 135 28.35 -5.18 -32.64
CA PRO A 135 27.69 -4.99 -31.36
C PRO A 135 26.61 -3.93 -31.58
N ARG A 136 25.35 -4.36 -31.57
CA ARG A 136 24.21 -3.44 -31.56
C ARG A 136 24.42 -2.58 -30.34
N ALA A 137 24.55 -1.27 -30.55
CA ALA A 137 24.58 -0.31 -29.45
C ALA A 137 23.42 -0.66 -28.50
N PRO A 138 23.67 -0.72 -27.18
CA PRO A 138 22.63 -1.06 -26.22
C PRO A 138 21.43 -0.14 -26.50
N PRO A 139 20.22 -0.69 -26.68
CA PRO A 139 19.06 0.12 -26.98
C PRO A 139 18.96 1.23 -25.95
N HIS A 140 18.83 2.48 -26.40
CA HIS A 140 18.66 3.61 -25.51
C HIS A 140 17.53 3.29 -24.53
N PRO A 141 17.72 3.51 -23.22
CA PRO A 141 16.67 3.30 -22.25
C PRO A 141 15.49 4.15 -22.71
N SER A 142 14.41 3.47 -23.07
CA SER A 142 13.25 4.17 -23.61
C SER A 142 12.72 5.09 -22.51
N ILE A 143 12.16 6.25 -22.87
CA ILE A 143 11.48 7.16 -21.93
C ILE A 143 10.43 6.39 -21.08
N ARG A 144 9.94 5.25 -21.58
CA ARG A 144 9.08 4.30 -20.89
C ARG A 144 9.76 3.60 -19.69
N GLU A 145 11.03 3.21 -19.78
CA GLU A 145 11.78 2.66 -18.62
C GLU A 145 12.05 3.72 -17.56
N ILE A 146 12.29 4.97 -17.98
CA ILE A 146 12.43 6.11 -17.07
C ILE A 146 11.11 6.36 -16.33
N ARG A 147 9.97 6.35 -17.05
CA ARG A 147 8.60 6.41 -16.51
C ARG A 147 8.35 5.33 -15.47
N ASP A 148 8.61 4.08 -15.81
CA ASP A 148 8.36 2.93 -14.92
C ASP A 148 9.30 2.93 -13.70
N SER A 149 10.38 3.72 -13.72
CA SER A 149 11.29 3.89 -12.59
C SER A 149 10.93 5.06 -11.67
N LEU A 150 10.36 6.13 -12.21
CA LEU A 150 10.04 7.36 -11.47
C LEU A 150 8.62 7.35 -10.88
N PHE A 151 7.68 6.68 -11.56
CA PHE A 151 6.24 6.81 -11.26
C PHE A 151 5.48 5.49 -11.36
N ASP A 152 6.14 4.34 -11.22
CA ASP A 152 5.45 3.04 -11.04
C ASP A 152 5.50 2.60 -9.55
N PRO A 153 4.66 3.19 -8.70
CA PRO A 153 4.53 2.83 -7.30
C PRO A 153 4.05 1.38 -7.11
N VAL A 154 3.34 0.80 -8.09
CA VAL A 154 2.91 -0.60 -8.07
C VAL A 154 4.13 -1.52 -8.18
N ASN A 155 5.05 -1.23 -9.11
CA ASN A 155 6.31 -1.95 -9.19
C ASN A 155 7.27 -1.62 -8.04
N ALA A 156 7.22 -0.43 -7.44
CA ALA A 156 7.98 -0.11 -6.23
C ALA A 156 7.54 -0.98 -5.04
N SER A 157 6.23 -1.22 -4.91
CA SER A 157 5.67 -2.16 -3.92
C SER A 157 6.07 -3.61 -4.22
N ARG A 158 6.02 -4.07 -5.48
CA ARG A 158 6.56 -5.41 -5.85
C ARG A 158 8.08 -5.53 -5.62
N ARG A 159 8.84 -4.45 -5.77
CA ARG A 159 10.27 -4.40 -5.47
C ARG A 159 10.58 -4.40 -3.97
N GLN A 160 9.59 -4.33 -3.07
CA GLN A 160 9.82 -4.60 -1.65
C GLN A 160 10.34 -6.03 -1.41
N LEU A 161 10.09 -6.98 -2.33
CA LEU A 161 10.71 -8.30 -2.29
C LEU A 161 12.23 -8.27 -2.50
N ALA A 162 12.75 -7.23 -3.17
CA ALA A 162 14.18 -6.96 -3.36
C ALA A 162 14.77 -6.06 -2.25
N CYS A 163 14.01 -5.80 -1.18
CA CYS A 163 14.53 -5.06 -0.04
C CYS A 163 15.72 -5.77 0.62
N SER A 164 16.59 -4.97 1.24
CA SER A 164 17.72 -5.49 2.00
C SER A 164 17.25 -6.52 3.05
N PRO A 165 18.07 -7.54 3.40
CA PRO A 165 17.73 -8.51 4.43
C PRO A 165 17.29 -7.88 5.77
N ARG A 166 17.83 -6.70 6.10
CA ARG A 166 17.46 -5.94 7.30
C ARG A 166 16.03 -5.42 7.21
N THR A 167 15.69 -4.79 6.09
CA THR A 167 14.36 -4.24 5.82
C THR A 167 13.28 -5.33 5.84
N ARG A 168 13.61 -6.54 5.35
CA ARG A 168 12.71 -7.70 5.44
C ARG A 168 12.41 -8.09 6.89
N LYS A 169 13.42 -8.12 7.77
CA LYS A 169 13.22 -8.39 9.21
C LYS A 169 12.32 -7.33 9.86
N ILE A 170 12.53 -6.06 9.53
CA ILE A 170 11.69 -4.96 10.01
C ILE A 170 10.24 -5.16 9.54
N ALA A 171 10.02 -5.47 8.25
CA ALA A 171 8.69 -5.76 7.73
C ALA A 171 8.02 -6.95 8.44
N THR A 172 8.78 -8.00 8.78
CA THR A 172 8.28 -9.13 9.57
C THR A 172 7.87 -8.71 10.98
N LEU A 173 8.65 -7.84 11.65
CA LEU A 173 8.34 -7.30 12.97
C LEU A 173 7.14 -6.33 12.96
N LEU A 174 6.96 -5.58 11.87
CA LEU A 174 5.83 -4.66 11.75
C LEU A 174 4.48 -5.38 11.75
N ARG A 175 4.39 -6.62 11.27
CA ARG A 175 3.11 -7.38 11.23
C ARG A 175 2.45 -7.56 12.61
N PRO A 176 3.09 -8.15 13.63
CA PRO A 176 2.49 -8.26 14.96
C PRO A 176 2.25 -6.89 15.62
N LEU A 177 3.07 -5.89 15.29
CA LEU A 177 2.83 -4.51 15.72
C LEU A 177 1.54 -3.94 15.12
N CYS A 178 1.26 -4.15 13.83
CA CYS A 178 0.00 -3.77 13.20
C CYS A 178 -1.19 -4.41 13.92
N ASP A 179 -1.10 -5.72 14.18
CA ASP A 179 -2.17 -6.47 14.85
C ASP A 179 -2.43 -5.91 16.26
N LEU A 180 -1.36 -5.59 16.99
CA LEU A 180 -1.44 -4.95 18.30
C LEU A 180 -2.14 -3.60 18.20
N GLN A 181 -1.75 -2.73 17.26
CA GLN A 181 -2.38 -1.41 17.06
C GLN A 181 -3.87 -1.51 16.78
N ILE A 182 -4.27 -2.43 15.91
CA ILE A 182 -5.70 -2.64 15.58
C ILE A 182 -6.46 -3.13 16.81
N ALA A 183 -5.90 -4.09 17.54
CA ALA A 183 -6.53 -4.63 18.74
C ALA A 183 -6.66 -3.57 19.84
N THR A 184 -5.63 -2.76 20.08
CA THR A 184 -5.66 -1.68 21.08
C THR A 184 -6.58 -0.54 20.66
N GLY A 185 -6.59 -0.18 19.37
CA GLY A 185 -7.49 0.83 18.82
C GLY A 185 -8.96 0.41 18.94
N LEU A 186 -9.29 -0.83 18.56
CA LEU A 186 -10.63 -1.38 18.75
C LEU A 186 -11.00 -1.46 20.24
N GLY A 187 -10.10 -1.92 21.09
CA GLY A 187 -10.31 -1.99 22.53
C GLY A 187 -10.63 -0.62 23.13
N MET A 188 -9.89 0.42 22.73
CA MET A 188 -10.12 1.80 23.17
C MET A 188 -11.49 2.33 22.71
N MET A 189 -11.88 2.08 21.45
CA MET A 189 -13.21 2.44 20.96
C MET A 189 -14.32 1.71 21.72
N VAL A 190 -14.17 0.40 21.98
CA VAL A 190 -15.14 -0.37 22.75
C VAL A 190 -15.24 0.12 24.19
N ALA A 191 -14.12 0.46 24.82
CA ALA A 191 -14.10 1.01 26.18
C ALA A 191 -14.81 2.37 26.24
N GLY A 192 -14.51 3.28 25.30
CA GLY A 192 -15.21 4.57 25.19
C GLY A 192 -16.71 4.39 24.96
N MET A 193 -17.11 3.50 24.03
CA MET A 193 -18.51 3.16 23.78
C MET A 193 -19.19 2.54 25.01
N GLY A 194 -18.47 1.76 25.82
CA GLY A 194 -18.99 1.22 27.07
C GLY A 194 -19.35 2.31 28.09
N GLN A 195 -18.64 3.44 28.05
CA GLN A 195 -18.89 4.61 28.89
C GLN A 195 -19.76 5.65 28.18
N TRP A 196 -20.60 5.24 27.21
CA TRP A 196 -21.26 6.17 26.30
C TRP A 196 -22.02 7.29 27.02
N HIS A 197 -22.72 6.99 28.11
CA HIS A 197 -23.53 7.99 28.82
C HIS A 197 -22.79 8.71 29.96
N THR A 198 -21.63 8.21 30.38
CA THR A 198 -20.94 8.67 31.60
C THR A 198 -19.62 9.38 31.32
N ILE A 199 -19.03 9.17 30.14
CA ILE A 199 -17.76 9.80 29.77
C ILE A 199 -17.93 11.31 29.58
N ASP A 200 -17.10 12.08 30.26
CA ASP A 200 -16.97 13.51 30.03
C ASP A 200 -16.30 13.82 28.68
N PHE A 201 -16.41 15.07 28.23
CA PHE A 201 -15.93 15.46 26.91
C PHE A 201 -14.40 15.42 26.81
N TYR A 202 -13.67 15.71 27.89
CA TYR A 202 -12.21 15.63 27.92
C TYR A 202 -11.72 14.21 27.63
N HIS A 203 -12.25 13.22 28.34
CA HIS A 203 -11.93 11.81 28.10
C HIS A 203 -12.43 11.31 26.75
N GLU A 204 -13.55 11.84 26.25
CA GLU A 204 -14.07 11.52 24.91
C GLU A 204 -13.08 11.90 23.79
N GLN A 205 -12.46 13.08 23.91
CA GLN A 205 -11.43 13.56 22.98
C GLN A 205 -10.13 12.76 23.09
N LEU A 206 -9.72 12.38 24.30
CA LEU A 206 -8.56 11.51 24.50
C LEU A 206 -8.77 10.15 23.85
N VAL A 207 -9.93 9.52 24.04
CA VAL A 207 -10.31 8.25 23.39
C VAL A 207 -10.19 8.35 21.87
N ASN A 208 -10.70 9.44 21.27
CA ASN A 208 -10.59 9.69 19.83
C ASN A 208 -9.13 9.85 19.38
N SER A 209 -8.33 10.61 20.14
CA SER A 209 -6.92 10.86 19.83
C SER A 209 -6.07 9.60 19.94
N TYR A 210 -6.32 8.75 20.95
CA TYR A 210 -5.68 7.45 21.08
C TYR A 210 -6.01 6.53 19.91
N TYR A 211 -7.29 6.47 19.52
CA TYR A 211 -7.68 5.70 18.34
C TYR A 211 -6.97 6.23 17.09
N ALA A 212 -6.94 7.54 16.88
CA ALA A 212 -6.23 8.15 15.76
C ALA A 212 -4.73 7.83 15.76
N LEU A 213 -4.05 7.78 16.91
CA LEU A 213 -2.66 7.32 17.01
C LEU A 213 -2.50 5.87 16.54
N THR A 214 -3.37 4.96 17.00
CA THR A 214 -3.31 3.55 16.60
C THR A 214 -3.59 3.38 15.11
N LEU A 215 -4.57 4.12 14.57
CA LEU A 215 -4.94 4.07 13.17
C LEU A 215 -3.83 4.63 12.26
N ASN A 216 -3.23 5.76 12.62
CA ASN A 216 -2.14 6.37 11.84
C ASN A 216 -0.88 5.50 11.84
N SER A 217 -0.54 4.90 12.98
CA SER A 217 0.59 3.96 13.06
C SER A 217 0.33 2.66 12.29
N PHE A 218 -0.91 2.15 12.33
CA PHE A 218 -1.35 1.06 11.46
C PHE A 218 -1.21 1.45 9.98
N TRP A 219 -1.73 2.61 9.57
CA TRP A 219 -1.64 3.08 8.19
C TRP A 219 -0.20 3.28 7.70
N ALA A 220 0.72 3.73 8.55
CA ALA A 220 2.14 3.83 8.21
C ALA A 220 2.75 2.50 7.77
N THR A 221 2.21 1.38 8.24
CA THR A 221 2.69 0.00 7.98
C THR A 221 1.84 -0.76 6.97
N ARG A 222 0.76 -0.17 6.47
CA ARG A 222 -0.29 -0.85 5.70
C ARG A 222 0.21 -1.60 4.47
N VAL A 223 1.32 -1.17 3.86
CA VAL A 223 1.86 -1.84 2.65
C VAL A 223 2.23 -3.29 2.94
N SER A 224 2.67 -3.59 4.16
CA SER A 224 2.98 -4.97 4.57
C SER A 224 1.76 -5.82 4.93
N TYR A 225 0.57 -5.21 4.99
CA TYR A 225 -0.60 -5.79 5.66
C TYR A 225 -1.85 -5.84 4.76
N MET A 226 -2.01 -4.86 3.89
CA MET A 226 -3.20 -4.66 3.05
C MET A 226 -2.99 -5.10 1.60
N ASP A 227 -1.97 -5.90 1.32
CA ASP A 227 -1.76 -6.42 -0.03
C ASP A 227 -2.97 -7.25 -0.48
N VAL A 228 -3.74 -6.71 -1.42
CA VAL A 228 -4.94 -7.33 -1.99
C VAL A 228 -4.58 -8.55 -2.85
N GLU A 229 -3.33 -8.62 -3.33
CA GLU A 229 -2.80 -9.72 -4.14
C GLU A 229 -2.17 -10.84 -3.28
N SER A 230 -2.02 -10.64 -1.97
CA SER A 230 -1.43 -11.63 -1.07
C SER A 230 -2.20 -12.96 -1.08
N ARG A 231 -1.45 -14.06 -1.23
CA ARG A 231 -1.94 -15.45 -1.14
C ARG A 231 -1.86 -16.01 0.28
N GLU A 232 -1.56 -15.18 1.29
CA GLU A 232 -1.53 -15.59 2.70
C GLU A 232 -2.88 -16.18 3.15
N ASP A 233 -2.85 -16.96 4.24
CA ASP A 233 -4.02 -17.63 4.83
C ASP A 233 -5.25 -16.71 4.86
N THR A 234 -6.19 -17.01 3.97
CA THR A 234 -7.34 -16.17 3.64
C THR A 234 -8.14 -15.74 4.88
N TRP A 235 -8.17 -16.58 5.92
CA TRP A 235 -8.92 -16.33 7.14
C TRP A 235 -8.29 -15.27 8.06
N VAL A 236 -6.96 -15.32 8.27
CA VAL A 236 -6.29 -14.35 9.14
C VAL A 236 -6.41 -12.96 8.53
N LEU A 237 -6.17 -12.85 7.21
CA LEU A 237 -6.33 -11.60 6.48
C LEU A 237 -7.77 -11.08 6.52
N PHE A 238 -8.76 -11.97 6.42
CA PHE A 238 -10.17 -11.62 6.57
C PHE A 238 -10.46 -11.05 7.97
N LEU A 239 -10.07 -11.76 9.03
CA LEU A 239 -10.30 -11.34 10.42
C LEU A 239 -9.68 -9.97 10.69
N ARG A 240 -8.46 -9.76 10.22
CA ARG A 240 -7.74 -8.49 10.32
C ARG A 240 -8.50 -7.34 9.64
N ARG A 241 -8.89 -7.51 8.38
CA ARG A 241 -9.66 -6.50 7.63
C ARG A 241 -11.02 -6.23 8.27
N ALA A 242 -11.70 -7.27 8.75
CA ALA A 242 -12.98 -7.15 9.45
C ALA A 242 -12.83 -6.35 10.75
N THR A 243 -11.78 -6.63 11.53
CA THR A 243 -11.47 -5.92 12.78
C THR A 243 -11.20 -4.43 12.52
N VAL A 244 -10.38 -4.12 11.50
CA VAL A 244 -10.11 -2.74 11.09
C VAL A 244 -11.39 -2.03 10.66
N LEU A 245 -12.21 -2.68 9.82
CA LEU A 245 -13.48 -2.13 9.36
C LEU A 245 -14.43 -1.84 10.53
N THR A 246 -14.59 -2.79 11.45
CA THR A 246 -15.42 -2.59 12.65
C THR A 246 -14.90 -1.42 13.49
N SER A 247 -13.60 -1.36 13.75
CA SER A 247 -13.00 -0.27 14.53
C SER A 247 -13.21 1.11 13.87
N SER A 248 -13.12 1.15 12.54
CA SER A 248 -13.32 2.38 11.76
C SER A 248 -14.79 2.83 11.76
N ILE A 249 -15.75 1.90 11.68
CA ILE A 249 -17.18 2.22 11.81
C ILE A 249 -17.49 2.77 13.20
N LEU A 250 -16.95 2.14 14.25
CA LEU A 250 -17.13 2.63 15.63
C LEU A 250 -16.57 4.05 15.79
N ASN A 251 -15.39 4.33 15.24
CA ASN A 251 -14.82 5.67 15.29
C ASN A 251 -15.63 6.71 14.50
N ILE A 252 -16.22 6.34 13.35
CA ILE A 252 -17.14 7.24 12.62
C ILE A 252 -18.32 7.62 13.52
N ILE A 253 -18.92 6.64 14.21
CA ILE A 253 -20.02 6.89 15.17
C ILE A 253 -19.54 7.79 16.32
N TRP A 254 -18.34 7.56 16.84
CA TRP A 254 -17.73 8.35 17.90
C TRP A 254 -17.48 9.81 17.49
N GLN A 255 -16.97 10.03 16.27
CA GLN A 255 -16.72 11.36 15.71
C GLN A 255 -18.02 12.16 15.53
N PHE A 256 -19.10 11.53 15.06
CA PHE A 256 -20.42 12.18 14.99
C PHE A 256 -20.97 12.57 16.36
N ARG A 257 -20.70 11.74 17.38
CA ARG A 257 -21.09 12.06 18.75
C ARG A 257 -20.32 13.26 19.29
N ILE A 258 -18.99 13.28 19.14
CA ILE A 258 -18.14 14.41 19.52
C ILE A 258 -18.69 15.68 18.88
N TYR A 259 -18.89 15.65 17.57
CA TYR A 259 -19.43 16.77 16.81
C TYR A 259 -20.79 17.24 17.33
N TYR A 260 -21.72 16.31 17.61
CA TYR A 260 -23.03 16.66 18.15
C TYR A 260 -22.93 17.28 19.55
N ARG A 261 -22.06 16.75 20.42
CA ARG A 261 -21.86 17.30 21.76
C ARG A 261 -21.27 18.71 21.70
N GLU A 262 -20.26 18.90 20.88
CA GLU A 262 -19.57 20.17 20.69
C GLU A 262 -20.50 21.24 20.09
N THR A 263 -21.21 20.92 19.01
CA THR A 263 -21.99 21.93 18.26
C THR A 263 -23.42 22.13 18.76
N ALA A 264 -24.13 21.05 19.08
CA ALA A 264 -25.57 21.11 19.36
C ALA A 264 -25.85 21.26 20.86
N SER A 265 -25.11 20.55 21.69
CA SER A 265 -25.40 20.49 23.12
C SER A 265 -24.68 21.57 23.92
N ARG A 266 -23.56 22.12 23.41
CA ARG A 266 -22.70 23.08 24.12
C ARG A 266 -22.42 22.68 25.57
N VAL A 267 -22.39 21.36 25.82
CA VAL A 267 -22.33 20.78 27.18
C VAL A 267 -21.04 21.16 27.91
N TRP A 268 -20.05 21.69 27.18
CA TRP A 268 -18.77 22.10 27.70
C TRP A 268 -18.44 23.58 27.46
N ASP A 269 -19.44 24.38 27.08
CA ASP A 269 -19.30 25.84 27.05
C ASP A 269 -19.79 26.40 28.38
N ASP A 270 -18.96 27.21 29.04
CA ASP A 270 -19.40 28.11 30.10
C ASP A 270 -20.06 29.36 29.48
N GLU A 271 -20.66 30.22 30.32
CA GLU A 271 -21.28 31.48 29.86
C GLU A 271 -20.32 32.37 29.04
N PHE A 272 -19.01 32.21 29.24
CA PHE A 272 -17.97 32.98 28.58
C PHE A 272 -17.28 32.29 27.40
N GLY A 273 -17.63 31.03 27.09
CA GLY A 273 -17.07 30.27 25.97
C GLY A 273 -16.66 28.83 26.33
N PRO A 274 -15.99 28.11 25.41
CA PRO A 274 -15.62 26.71 25.62
C PRO A 274 -14.66 26.57 26.80
N CYS A 275 -15.07 25.75 27.77
CA CYS A 275 -14.31 25.45 28.98
C CYS A 275 -13.19 24.42 28.70
N PHE A 276 -13.37 23.58 27.69
CA PHE A 276 -12.39 22.59 27.25
C PHE A 276 -11.28 23.30 26.47
N ARG A 277 -10.06 23.22 26.98
CA ARG A 277 -8.91 23.92 26.38
C ARG A 277 -8.09 22.94 25.54
N TYR A 278 -7.94 23.23 24.26
CA TYR A 278 -7.04 22.51 23.36
C TYR A 278 -6.43 23.49 22.35
N LEU A 279 -5.24 23.16 21.82
CA LEU A 279 -4.49 24.09 20.95
C LEU A 279 -4.94 24.05 19.49
N ASP A 280 -5.70 23.04 19.10
CA ASP A 280 -6.24 22.97 17.75
C ASP A 280 -7.38 23.98 17.58
N ARG A 281 -7.13 25.04 16.82
CA ARG A 281 -8.14 26.05 16.45
C ARG A 281 -8.79 25.76 15.10
N SER A 282 -8.64 24.53 14.58
CA SER A 282 -9.33 24.13 13.38
C SER A 282 -10.85 24.27 13.57
N ASP A 283 -11.54 24.64 12.49
CA ASP A 283 -13.00 24.64 12.52
C ASP A 283 -13.48 23.20 12.85
N PRO A 284 -14.23 23.00 13.95
CA PRO A 284 -14.65 21.67 14.37
C PRO A 284 -15.41 20.90 13.29
N LEU A 285 -16.20 21.63 12.48
CA LEU A 285 -16.93 21.07 11.37
C LEU A 285 -15.97 20.55 10.30
N PHE A 286 -14.98 21.36 9.92
CA PHE A 286 -14.01 20.97 8.90
C PHE A 286 -13.18 19.78 9.34
N SER A 287 -12.65 19.80 10.57
CA SER A 287 -11.84 18.71 11.11
C SER A 287 -12.64 17.41 11.16
N THR A 288 -13.84 17.43 11.79
CA THR A 288 -14.70 16.25 11.89
C THR A 288 -15.08 15.71 10.52
N ILE A 289 -15.53 16.56 9.59
CA ILE A 289 -15.95 16.12 8.25
C ILE A 289 -14.77 15.55 7.48
N PHE A 290 -13.60 16.18 7.54
CA PHE A 290 -12.41 15.73 6.82
C PHE A 290 -11.99 14.33 7.26
N TRP A 291 -11.85 14.10 8.58
CA TRP A 291 -11.52 12.79 9.13
C TRP A 291 -12.61 11.76 8.86
N THR A 292 -13.88 12.13 9.01
CA THR A 292 -15.01 11.22 8.79
C THR A 292 -15.15 10.82 7.33
N ALA A 293 -14.99 11.76 6.39
CA ALA A 293 -15.04 11.48 4.96
C ALA A 293 -13.88 10.58 4.52
N GLY A 294 -12.66 10.87 5.00
CA GLY A 294 -11.49 10.04 4.75
C GLY A 294 -11.65 8.63 5.30
N LEU A 295 -12.12 8.49 6.55
CA LEU A 295 -12.37 7.18 7.17
C LEU A 295 -13.52 6.43 6.50
N SER A 296 -14.55 7.13 6.02
CA SER A 296 -15.65 6.52 5.25
C SER A 296 -15.17 5.97 3.91
N LEU A 297 -14.29 6.70 3.21
CA LEU A 297 -13.62 6.22 2.00
C LEU A 297 -12.78 4.96 2.30
N PHE A 298 -12.03 4.97 3.40
CA PHE A 298 -11.26 3.82 3.87
C PHE A 298 -12.17 2.60 4.13
N CYS A 299 -13.24 2.79 4.89
CA CYS A 299 -14.24 1.76 5.18
C CYS A 299 -14.86 1.18 3.91
N PHE A 300 -15.22 2.04 2.95
CA PHE A 300 -15.77 1.60 1.67
C PHE A 300 -14.77 0.72 0.91
N ALA A 301 -13.52 1.17 0.79
CA ALA A 301 -12.47 0.43 0.12
C ALA A 301 -12.16 -0.92 0.82
N LEU A 302 -12.21 -0.94 2.16
CA LEU A 302 -12.08 -2.14 2.99
C LEU A 302 -13.23 -3.12 2.74
N ALA A 303 -14.47 -2.65 2.76
CA ALA A 303 -15.66 -3.45 2.55
C ALA A 303 -15.69 -4.08 1.15
N THR A 304 -15.24 -3.36 0.12
CA THR A 304 -15.10 -3.92 -1.23
C THR A 304 -13.97 -4.95 -1.33
N SER A 305 -12.97 -4.88 -0.45
CA SER A 305 -11.86 -5.86 -0.40
C SER A 305 -12.16 -7.13 0.39
N LEU A 306 -13.16 -7.11 1.28
CA LEU A 306 -13.51 -8.23 2.15
C LEU A 306 -14.18 -9.38 1.40
N PHE A 307 -15.02 -9.06 0.42
CA PHE A 307 -15.79 -10.07 -0.32
C PHE A 307 -15.27 -10.22 -1.75
N LYS A 308 -15.16 -11.47 -2.20
CA LYS A 308 -14.74 -11.78 -3.57
C LYS A 308 -15.66 -11.14 -4.61
N GLN A 309 -16.96 -11.04 -4.30
CA GLN A 309 -17.97 -10.45 -5.19
C GLN A 309 -17.83 -8.93 -5.36
N THR A 310 -17.23 -8.20 -4.41
CA THR A 310 -17.09 -6.74 -4.46
C THR A 310 -15.67 -6.31 -4.85
N ARG A 311 -14.72 -7.24 -4.87
CA ARG A 311 -13.31 -7.00 -5.22
C ARG A 311 -13.10 -6.35 -6.60
N TRP A 312 -13.99 -6.63 -7.56
CA TRP A 312 -13.92 -6.04 -8.90
C TRP A 312 -13.98 -4.50 -8.88
N VAL A 313 -14.59 -3.89 -7.85
CA VAL A 313 -14.65 -2.42 -7.70
C VAL A 313 -13.24 -1.86 -7.48
N ASN A 314 -12.44 -2.52 -6.65
CA ASN A 314 -11.05 -2.11 -6.41
C ASN A 314 -10.17 -2.36 -7.64
N GLU A 315 -10.35 -3.50 -8.31
CA GLU A 315 -9.64 -3.80 -9.57
C GLU A 315 -9.96 -2.77 -10.66
N TRP A 316 -11.23 -2.39 -10.80
CA TRP A 316 -11.66 -1.34 -11.72
C TRP A 316 -11.07 0.03 -11.34
N TYR A 317 -11.06 0.39 -10.05
CA TYR A 317 -10.46 1.63 -9.57
C TYR A 317 -8.96 1.70 -9.89
N PHE A 318 -8.20 0.63 -9.63
CA PHE A 318 -6.78 0.57 -9.96
C PHE A 318 -6.54 0.63 -11.48
N ALA A 319 -7.34 -0.08 -12.27
CA ALA A 319 -7.24 -0.01 -13.73
C ALA A 319 -7.56 1.39 -14.27
N ALA A 320 -8.57 2.07 -13.71
CA ALA A 320 -8.95 3.41 -14.10
C ALA A 320 -7.88 4.46 -13.74
N THR A 321 -7.30 4.37 -12.54
CA THR A 321 -6.21 5.26 -12.11
C THR A 321 -4.93 5.02 -12.91
N GLU A 322 -4.58 3.76 -13.19
CA GLU A 322 -3.45 3.44 -14.06
C GLU A 322 -3.66 3.97 -15.49
N TRP A 323 -4.82 3.72 -16.08
CA TRP A 323 -5.16 4.22 -17.41
C TRP A 323 -5.07 5.75 -17.48
N LEU A 324 -5.66 6.46 -16.51
CA LEU A 324 -5.64 7.92 -16.48
C LEU A 324 -4.23 8.46 -16.30
N SER A 325 -3.42 7.83 -15.43
CA SER A 325 -1.99 8.16 -15.26
C SER A 325 -1.24 8.04 -16.59
N GLN A 326 -1.48 6.95 -17.34
CA GLN A 326 -0.87 6.74 -18.65
C GLN A 326 -1.31 7.79 -19.68
N VAL A 327 -2.60 8.15 -19.70
CA VAL A 327 -3.14 9.18 -20.61
C VAL A 327 -2.51 10.54 -20.33
N LEU A 328 -2.51 10.98 -19.07
CA LEU A 328 -1.94 12.28 -18.68
C LEU A 328 -0.44 12.35 -18.95
N TRP A 329 0.27 11.25 -18.71
CA TRP A 329 1.70 11.17 -19.02
C TRP A 329 1.97 11.23 -20.52
N ASN A 330 1.22 10.47 -21.33
CA ASN A 330 1.37 10.52 -22.78
C ASN A 330 1.08 11.91 -23.33
N TRP A 331 0.13 12.62 -22.74
CA TRP A 331 -0.15 14.01 -23.09
C TRP A 331 1.03 14.95 -22.75
N LEU A 332 1.60 14.84 -21.54
CA LEU A 332 2.80 15.60 -21.17
C LEU A 332 4.00 15.28 -22.09
N GLN A 333 4.20 14.00 -22.42
CA GLN A 333 5.25 13.57 -23.33
C GLN A 333 5.02 14.12 -24.75
N ALA A 334 3.77 14.13 -25.23
CA ALA A 334 3.42 14.73 -26.51
C ALA A 334 3.70 16.24 -26.54
N ALA A 335 3.42 16.96 -25.44
CA ALA A 335 3.73 18.38 -25.30
C ALA A 335 5.25 18.65 -25.33
N LEU A 336 6.04 17.81 -24.65
CA LEU A 336 7.51 17.91 -24.64
C LEU A 336 8.11 17.59 -26.02
N ALA A 337 7.65 16.51 -26.65
CA ALA A 337 8.17 16.00 -27.92
C ALA A 337 7.70 16.76 -29.16
N ARG A 338 6.70 17.66 -29.04
CA ARG A 338 6.21 18.45 -30.16
C ARG A 338 7.32 19.36 -30.67
N ASN A 339 7.95 18.95 -31.76
CA ASN A 339 8.90 19.78 -32.49
C ASN A 339 8.13 20.89 -33.21
N VAL A 340 8.62 22.12 -33.09
CA VAL A 340 8.08 23.24 -33.87
C VAL A 340 8.54 23.02 -35.31
N PRO A 341 7.63 22.79 -36.27
CA PRO A 341 8.04 22.63 -37.66
C PRO A 341 8.71 23.92 -38.13
N ASP A 342 9.98 23.82 -38.55
CA ASP A 342 10.68 24.94 -39.15
C ASP A 342 10.07 25.22 -40.53
N SER A 343 9.33 26.33 -40.67
CA SER A 343 8.84 26.77 -41.97
C SER A 343 9.94 27.52 -42.72
N GLU A 344 10.44 26.97 -43.83
CA GLU A 344 11.61 27.50 -44.55
C GLU A 344 11.37 28.83 -45.32
N HIS A 345 10.13 29.19 -45.65
CA HIS A 345 9.86 30.21 -46.70
C HIS A 345 9.38 31.61 -46.26
N ILE A 346 9.47 32.01 -44.98
CA ILE A 346 8.91 33.30 -44.50
C ILE A 346 9.99 34.34 -44.17
N SER A 347 9.73 35.62 -44.47
CA SER A 347 10.61 36.79 -44.23
C SER A 347 11.08 36.93 -42.76
N GLY A 348 12.26 37.55 -42.56
CA GLY A 348 13.03 37.46 -41.31
C GLY A 348 12.33 37.93 -40.02
N ALA A 349 11.66 39.09 -40.04
CA ALA A 349 11.01 39.62 -38.84
C ALA A 349 9.76 38.81 -38.43
N VAL A 350 8.92 38.45 -39.40
CA VAL A 350 7.73 37.61 -39.18
C VAL A 350 8.14 36.22 -38.70
N ARG A 351 9.25 35.68 -39.23
CA ARG A 351 9.84 34.42 -38.77
C ARG A 351 10.25 34.47 -37.29
N ALA A 352 10.92 35.54 -36.86
CA ALA A 352 11.34 35.68 -35.47
C ALA A 352 10.15 35.77 -34.50
N LEU A 353 9.16 36.61 -34.81
CA LEU A 353 7.94 36.74 -34.00
C LEU A 353 7.16 35.41 -33.93
N ARG A 354 7.00 34.72 -35.06
CA ARG A 354 6.33 33.41 -35.11
C ARG A 354 7.09 32.36 -34.30
N LYS A 355 8.43 32.34 -34.36
CA LYS A 355 9.26 31.44 -33.55
C LYS A 355 9.09 31.72 -32.06
N MET A 356 9.13 33.00 -31.65
CA MET A 356 8.93 33.40 -30.25
C MET A 356 7.52 33.01 -29.75
N LEU A 357 6.47 33.31 -30.52
CA LEU A 357 5.10 32.98 -30.16
C LEU A 357 4.90 31.46 -30.06
N THR A 358 5.44 30.70 -31.01
CA THR A 358 5.32 29.23 -30.99
C THR A 358 6.10 28.62 -29.83
N PHE A 359 7.27 29.18 -29.50
CA PHE A 359 8.03 28.80 -28.33
C PHE A 359 7.27 29.09 -27.03
N LEU A 360 6.68 30.29 -26.89
CA LEU A 360 5.86 30.65 -25.74
C LEU A 360 4.65 29.72 -25.60
N LEU A 361 3.92 29.45 -26.68
CA LEU A 361 2.80 28.52 -26.68
C LEU A 361 3.23 27.11 -26.26
N LYS A 362 4.39 26.63 -26.73
CA LYS A 362 4.96 25.34 -26.30
C LYS A 362 5.29 25.35 -24.81
N VAL A 363 5.90 26.42 -24.29
CA VAL A 363 6.20 26.55 -22.86
C VAL A 363 4.91 26.53 -22.03
N VAL A 364 3.88 27.28 -22.44
CA VAL A 364 2.57 27.30 -21.77
C VAL A 364 1.91 25.92 -21.82
N GLU A 365 1.94 25.22 -22.96
CA GLU A 365 1.39 23.87 -23.10
C GLU A 365 2.10 22.89 -22.17
N VAL A 366 3.44 22.89 -22.14
CA VAL A 366 4.24 22.02 -21.25
C VAL A 366 3.96 22.33 -19.78
N LEU A 367 3.90 23.61 -19.40
CA LEU A 367 3.60 24.01 -18.02
C LEU A 367 2.18 23.61 -17.60
N ALA A 368 1.19 23.83 -18.47
CA ALA A 368 -0.18 23.41 -18.22
C ALA A 368 -0.28 21.88 -18.07
N SER A 369 0.37 21.12 -18.96
CA SER A 369 0.41 19.66 -18.85
C SER A 369 1.12 19.17 -17.59
N ALA A 370 2.24 19.78 -17.23
CA ALA A 370 2.98 19.45 -16.00
C ALA A 370 2.15 19.76 -14.75
N LEU A 371 1.43 20.89 -14.74
CA LEU A 371 0.54 21.26 -13.64
C LEU A 371 -0.59 20.24 -13.49
N VAL A 372 -1.27 19.85 -14.58
CA VAL A 372 -2.35 18.85 -14.53
C VAL A 372 -1.83 17.51 -14.02
N VAL A 373 -0.68 17.03 -14.51
CA VAL A 373 -0.04 15.80 -14.03
C VAL A 373 0.29 15.90 -12.53
N THR A 374 0.79 17.06 -12.08
CA THR A 374 1.13 17.29 -10.68
C THR A 374 -0.12 17.30 -9.79
N VAL A 375 -1.17 18.02 -10.18
CA VAL A 375 -2.44 18.07 -9.45
C VAL A 375 -3.04 16.66 -9.38
N TYR A 376 -3.07 15.94 -10.50
CA TYR A 376 -3.54 14.56 -10.52
C TYR A 376 -2.72 13.65 -9.59
N PHE A 377 -1.39 13.77 -9.63
CA PHE A 377 -0.51 13.05 -8.71
C PHE A 377 -0.86 13.36 -7.25
N LEU A 378 -0.99 14.63 -6.88
CA LEU A 378 -1.37 15.03 -5.53
C LEU A 378 -2.74 14.49 -5.11
N VAL A 379 -3.73 14.48 -6.02
CA VAL A 379 -5.04 13.86 -5.77
C VAL A 379 -4.92 12.36 -5.54
N VAL A 380 -4.13 11.65 -6.34
CA VAL A 380 -3.86 10.22 -6.13
C VAL A 380 -3.16 9.99 -4.80
N GLN A 381 -2.20 10.82 -4.40
CA GLN A 381 -1.55 10.70 -3.09
C GLN A 381 -2.50 10.98 -1.93
N LEU A 382 -3.38 11.98 -2.07
CA LEU A 382 -4.40 12.27 -1.07
C LEU A 382 -5.39 11.10 -0.93
N LEU A 383 -5.86 10.55 -2.06
CA LEU A 383 -6.70 9.35 -2.05
C LEU A 383 -5.94 8.16 -1.48
N ASP A 384 -4.64 8.03 -1.77
CA ASP A 384 -3.80 6.98 -1.20
C ASP A 384 -3.77 7.10 0.32
N VAL A 385 -3.59 8.29 0.89
CA VAL A 385 -3.60 8.49 2.36
C VAL A 385 -4.88 7.97 3.02
N TRP A 386 -6.04 8.16 2.39
CA TRP A 386 -7.35 7.80 2.96
C TRP A 386 -7.91 6.44 2.49
N SER A 387 -7.35 5.83 1.47
CA SER A 387 -7.91 4.61 0.88
C SER A 387 -6.82 3.63 0.45
N TYR A 388 -7.16 2.68 -0.41
CA TYR A 388 -6.18 1.84 -1.08
C TYR A 388 -5.73 2.52 -2.37
N GLY A 389 -4.46 2.88 -2.45
CA GLY A 389 -3.87 3.42 -3.65
C GLY A 389 -2.51 2.79 -3.94
N SER A 390 -2.07 3.05 -5.17
CA SER A 390 -0.69 2.90 -5.56
C SER A 390 0.03 4.23 -5.35
N GLY A 391 -0.12 4.87 -4.19
CA GLY A 391 0.61 6.11 -3.92
C GLY A 391 2.12 5.89 -3.77
N PHE A 392 2.85 7.00 -3.71
CA PHE A 392 4.29 6.98 -3.49
C PHE A 392 4.52 6.81 -1.98
N TYR A 393 4.78 5.57 -1.57
CA TYR A 393 4.83 5.18 -0.15
C TYR A 393 5.61 6.13 0.77
N PRO A 394 6.80 6.67 0.40
CA PRO A 394 7.51 7.61 1.28
C PRO A 394 6.71 8.87 1.60
N LEU A 395 5.91 9.38 0.65
CA LEU A 395 5.08 10.55 0.86
C LEU A 395 3.88 10.22 1.75
N THR A 396 3.25 9.06 1.57
CA THR A 396 2.15 8.64 2.44
C THR A 396 2.62 8.31 3.85
N TRP A 397 3.78 7.66 4.01
CA TRP A 397 4.43 7.53 5.32
C TRP A 397 4.68 8.89 5.98
N PHE A 398 5.18 9.89 5.24
CA PHE A 398 5.40 11.23 5.78
C PHE A 398 4.08 11.87 6.25
N ALA A 399 2.98 11.70 5.50
CA ALA A 399 1.66 12.16 5.92
C ALA A 399 1.22 11.49 7.23
N TYR A 400 1.38 10.16 7.36
CA TYR A 400 1.05 9.45 8.61
C TYR A 400 1.96 9.83 9.78
N PHE A 401 3.23 10.13 9.53
CA PHE A 401 4.13 10.67 10.55
C PHE A 401 3.67 12.05 11.02
N ALA A 402 3.25 12.93 10.10
CA ALA A 402 2.68 14.23 10.44
C ALA A 402 1.39 14.09 11.25
N PHE A 403 0.48 13.18 10.85
CA PHE A 403 -0.74 12.89 11.60
C PHE A 403 -0.45 12.29 12.98
N TYR A 404 0.54 11.41 13.10
CA TYR A 404 1.00 10.91 14.39
C TYR A 404 1.48 12.06 15.28
N ALA A 405 2.39 12.92 14.78
CA ALA A 405 2.91 14.05 15.53
C ALA A 405 1.80 15.03 15.95
N TRP A 406 0.84 15.27 15.06
CA TRP A 406 -0.35 16.07 15.35
C TRP A 406 -1.18 15.48 16.50
N ASN A 407 -1.53 14.19 16.45
CA ASN A 407 -2.31 13.55 17.51
C ASN A 407 -1.56 13.47 18.85
N VAL A 408 -0.23 13.30 18.83
CA VAL A 408 0.58 13.39 20.06
C VAL A 408 0.50 14.80 20.65
N PHE A 409 0.59 15.83 19.81
CA PHE A 409 0.44 17.20 20.24
C PHE A 409 -0.95 17.48 20.82
N ASP A 410 -2.02 16.98 20.19
CA ASP A 410 -3.38 17.11 20.69
C ASP A 410 -3.53 16.48 22.07
N ILE A 411 -3.06 15.25 22.28
CA ILE A 411 -3.09 14.57 23.59
C ILE A 411 -2.33 15.37 24.64
N VAL A 412 -1.07 15.75 24.34
CA VAL A 412 -0.23 16.48 25.29
C VAL A 412 -0.85 17.83 25.63
N SER A 413 -1.37 18.55 24.64
CA SER A 413 -2.01 19.85 24.86
C SER A 413 -3.31 19.72 25.65
N ALA A 414 -4.14 18.72 25.37
CA ALA A 414 -5.37 18.45 26.12
C ALA A 414 -5.05 18.15 27.59
N VAL A 415 -4.09 17.27 27.87
CA VAL A 415 -3.71 16.93 29.26
C VAL A 415 -3.12 18.14 29.98
N VAL A 416 -2.17 18.85 29.36
CA VAL A 416 -1.48 19.97 30.01
C VAL A 416 -2.41 21.16 30.27
N LEU A 417 -3.29 21.48 29.32
CA LEU A 417 -4.17 22.65 29.43
C LEU A 417 -5.36 22.43 30.36
N ASN A 418 -5.81 21.19 30.54
CA ASN A 418 -6.95 20.86 31.39
C ASN A 418 -6.55 20.28 32.75
N HIS A 419 -5.26 20.09 33.05
CA HIS A 419 -4.78 19.56 34.34
C HIS A 419 -5.35 20.30 35.56
N GLY A 420 -5.59 21.61 35.46
CA GLY A 420 -6.15 22.40 36.57
C GLY A 420 -7.65 22.17 36.82
N LEU A 421 -8.36 21.54 35.89
CA LEU A 421 -9.80 21.29 35.95
C LEU A 421 -10.13 19.88 36.48
N ILE A 422 -9.13 19.04 36.70
CA ILE A 422 -9.29 17.65 37.14
C ILE A 422 -9.35 17.64 38.67
N GLU A 423 -10.46 17.17 39.24
CA GLU A 423 -10.70 17.22 40.71
C GLU A 423 -9.86 16.19 41.48
N ASP A 424 -9.61 15.03 40.87
CA ASP A 424 -8.98 13.86 41.50
C ASP A 424 -7.61 13.52 40.89
N GLU A 425 -6.86 12.63 41.55
CA GLU A 425 -5.55 12.17 41.07
C GLU A 425 -5.65 11.22 39.86
N GLU A 426 -5.82 11.79 38.67
CA GLU A 426 -5.76 11.07 37.38
C GLU A 426 -4.39 10.41 37.12
N TRP A 427 -3.34 10.92 37.76
CA TRP A 427 -1.97 10.43 37.63
C TRP A 427 -1.67 9.16 38.45
N SER A 428 -2.66 8.64 39.18
CA SER A 428 -2.51 7.40 39.94
C SER A 428 -2.38 6.18 39.03
N TRP A 429 -1.51 5.24 39.40
CA TRP A 429 -1.24 4.04 38.59
C TRP A 429 -2.30 2.96 38.82
N GLY A 430 -3.22 2.82 37.87
CA GLY A 430 -4.24 1.76 37.86
C GLY A 430 -3.81 0.47 37.14
N PHE A 431 -4.59 -0.60 37.30
CA PHE A 431 -4.41 -1.85 36.54
C PHE A 431 -4.49 -1.60 35.03
N GLY A 432 -5.42 -0.74 34.58
CA GLY A 432 -5.59 -0.34 33.19
C GLY A 432 -4.37 0.32 32.56
N GLN A 433 -3.48 0.91 33.38
CA GLN A 433 -2.22 1.53 32.93
C GLN A 433 -1.06 0.54 32.85
N ILE A 434 -1.05 -0.50 33.68
CA ILE A 434 0.02 -1.50 33.71
C ILE A 434 -0.10 -2.43 32.51
N LEU A 435 -1.32 -2.84 32.13
CA LEU A 435 -1.54 -3.78 31.03
C LEU A 435 -0.92 -3.29 29.71
N PRO A 436 -1.11 -2.04 29.25
CA PRO A 436 -0.46 -1.54 28.05
C PRO A 436 1.07 -1.50 28.13
N LEU A 437 1.65 -1.22 29.30
CA LEU A 437 3.11 -1.32 29.49
C LEU A 437 3.62 -2.74 29.36
N VAL A 438 2.85 -3.73 29.82
CA VAL A 438 3.17 -5.16 29.61
C VAL A 438 3.05 -5.53 28.13
N LEU A 439 2.10 -4.95 27.39
CA LEU A 439 1.99 -5.16 25.93
C LEU A 439 3.24 -4.65 25.19
N ILE A 440 3.90 -3.59 25.67
CA ILE A 440 5.21 -3.15 25.14
C ILE A 440 6.26 -4.27 25.26
N LEU A 441 6.26 -5.03 26.36
CA LEU A 441 7.18 -6.18 26.51
C LEU A 441 6.91 -7.26 25.45
N GLY A 442 5.63 -7.48 25.09
CA GLY A 442 5.26 -8.39 24.00
C GLY A 442 5.86 -8.01 22.65
N VAL A 443 5.95 -6.70 22.37
CA VAL A 443 6.65 -6.18 21.18
C VAL A 443 8.14 -6.48 21.24
N LEU A 444 8.78 -6.29 22.40
CA LEU A 444 10.20 -6.58 22.57
C LEU A 444 10.51 -8.06 22.38
N PHE A 445 9.66 -8.96 22.91
CA PHE A 445 9.80 -10.40 22.68
C PHE A 445 9.65 -10.75 21.19
N SER A 446 8.64 -10.19 20.53
CA SER A 446 8.46 -10.37 19.07
C SER A 446 9.68 -9.88 18.28
N ALA A 447 10.27 -8.76 18.67
CA ALA A 447 11.49 -8.26 18.06
C ALA A 447 12.66 -9.23 18.27
N VAL A 448 12.89 -9.67 19.51
CA VAL A 448 13.95 -10.65 19.83
C VAL A 448 13.78 -11.93 19.01
N ASP A 449 12.57 -12.46 18.90
CA ASP A 449 12.29 -13.68 18.14
C ASP A 449 12.57 -13.51 16.65
N VAL A 450 12.11 -12.41 16.05
CA VAL A 450 12.36 -12.10 14.62
C VAL A 450 13.86 -11.94 14.35
N PHE A 451 14.59 -11.24 15.21
CA PHE A 451 16.04 -11.04 15.05
C PHE A 451 16.85 -12.31 15.38
N ARG A 452 16.40 -13.14 16.32
CA ARG A 452 17.05 -14.41 16.68
C ARG A 452 16.84 -15.49 15.63
N ALA A 453 15.62 -15.66 15.11
CA ALA A 453 15.31 -16.63 14.05
C ALA A 453 16.23 -16.45 12.83
N SER A 454 16.53 -15.19 12.51
CA SER A 454 17.41 -14.84 11.39
C SER A 454 18.91 -15.04 11.62
N SER A 455 19.32 -15.35 12.85
CA SER A 455 20.73 -15.62 13.19
C SER A 455 21.09 -17.10 13.05
N ARG A 456 20.12 -17.97 12.72
CA ARG A 456 20.36 -19.34 12.28
C ARG A 456 20.42 -19.33 10.75
N PRO A 457 21.62 -19.39 10.14
CA PRO A 457 21.76 -19.27 8.68
C PRO A 457 21.22 -20.48 7.89
N ASP A 458 20.87 -21.59 8.54
CA ASP A 458 20.83 -22.88 7.89
C ASP A 458 19.52 -23.63 8.10
N LEU A 459 18.68 -23.66 7.07
CA LEU A 459 18.02 -24.88 6.56
C LEU A 459 17.18 -24.58 5.29
N ASP A 460 16.59 -23.38 5.21
CA ASP A 460 15.65 -23.03 4.13
C ASP A 460 16.32 -22.67 2.80
N GLU A 461 17.56 -22.17 2.82
CA GLU A 461 18.35 -21.95 1.59
C GLU A 461 18.87 -23.28 1.00
N ILE A 462 19.00 -24.32 1.83
CA ILE A 462 19.38 -25.67 1.41
C ILE A 462 18.18 -26.42 0.81
N THR A 463 16.96 -26.17 1.29
CA THR A 463 15.73 -26.79 0.72
C THR A 463 15.17 -26.03 -0.48
N GLY A 464 15.26 -24.69 -0.51
CA GLY A 464 14.78 -23.88 -1.64
C GLY A 464 15.53 -24.12 -2.96
N ASN A 465 16.83 -24.45 -2.89
CA ASN A 465 17.62 -24.84 -4.06
C ASN A 465 17.28 -26.25 -4.58
N VAL A 466 16.64 -27.10 -3.77
CA VAL A 466 16.19 -28.44 -4.21
C VAL A 466 14.86 -28.35 -4.97
N GLU A 467 13.98 -27.40 -4.65
CA GLU A 467 12.72 -27.20 -5.40
C GLU A 467 12.91 -26.44 -6.72
N SER A 468 13.86 -25.50 -6.80
CA SER A 468 14.11 -24.75 -8.06
C SER A 468 14.82 -25.57 -9.15
N SER A 469 15.40 -26.72 -8.83
CA SER A 469 16.07 -27.61 -9.80
C SER A 469 15.19 -28.78 -10.28
N ALA A 470 14.01 -28.98 -9.68
CA ALA A 470 13.08 -30.01 -10.12
C ALA A 470 12.17 -29.43 -11.21
N GLY A 471 12.44 -29.78 -12.47
CA GLY A 471 11.55 -29.52 -13.60
C GLY A 471 10.15 -30.12 -13.41
N PRO A 472 9.24 -29.92 -14.38
CA PRO A 472 7.80 -30.15 -14.23
C PRO A 472 7.38 -31.63 -14.26
N SER A 473 7.91 -32.44 -13.34
CA SER A 473 7.49 -33.83 -13.08
C SER A 473 7.08 -34.08 -11.61
N THR A 474 7.12 -33.06 -10.76
CA THR A 474 6.82 -33.17 -9.31
C THR A 474 5.36 -33.46 -8.99
N THR A 475 4.43 -33.26 -9.91
CA THR A 475 3.03 -33.72 -9.75
C THR A 475 2.92 -35.24 -9.78
N GLU A 476 3.76 -35.97 -10.53
CA GLU A 476 3.75 -37.45 -10.49
C GLU A 476 4.38 -37.99 -9.20
N LEU A 477 5.45 -37.35 -8.69
CA LEU A 477 6.11 -37.80 -7.46
C LEU A 477 5.27 -37.56 -6.19
N LEU A 478 4.51 -36.46 -6.14
CA LEU A 478 3.54 -36.20 -5.07
C LEU A 478 2.34 -37.16 -5.14
N THR A 479 1.88 -37.50 -6.34
CA THR A 479 0.81 -38.50 -6.52
C THR A 479 1.31 -39.90 -6.13
N GLN A 480 2.58 -40.23 -6.44
CA GLN A 480 3.21 -41.50 -6.07
C GLN A 480 3.46 -41.60 -4.55
N LYS A 481 3.86 -40.52 -3.88
CA LYS A 481 3.99 -40.50 -2.40
C LYS A 481 2.65 -40.61 -1.68
N VAL A 482 1.59 -39.97 -2.18
CA VAL A 482 0.23 -40.11 -1.63
C VAL A 482 -0.33 -41.52 -1.85
N PHE A 483 0.01 -42.16 -2.97
CA PHE A 483 -0.37 -43.55 -3.25
C PHE A 483 0.38 -44.55 -2.35
N VAL A 484 1.68 -44.35 -2.11
CA VAL A 484 2.49 -45.21 -1.23
C VAL A 484 2.08 -45.09 0.25
N MET A 485 1.67 -43.91 0.73
CA MET A 485 1.12 -43.74 2.09
C MET A 485 -0.26 -44.40 2.28
N ARG A 486 -1.11 -44.43 1.25
CA ARG A 486 -2.38 -45.17 1.32
C ARG A 486 -2.16 -46.68 1.32
N GLN A 487 -1.15 -47.17 0.60
CA GLN A 487 -0.84 -48.60 0.53
C GLN A 487 -0.22 -49.15 1.83
N THR A 488 0.52 -48.33 2.59
CA THR A 488 1.03 -48.71 3.93
C THR A 488 -0.07 -48.70 4.99
N ARG A 489 -1.07 -47.82 4.90
CA ARG A 489 -2.20 -47.80 5.83
C ARG A 489 -3.18 -48.97 5.64
N ALA A 490 -3.33 -49.48 4.41
CA ALA A 490 -4.16 -50.65 4.12
C ALA A 490 -3.52 -51.99 4.55
N ARG A 491 -2.20 -52.02 4.78
CA ARG A 491 -1.48 -53.23 5.21
C ARG A 491 -1.38 -53.39 6.74
N ALA A 492 -1.74 -52.35 7.49
CA ALA A 492 -1.69 -52.34 8.96
C ALA A 492 -3.00 -52.78 9.64
N THR A 493 -4.07 -53.07 8.88
CA THR A 493 -5.40 -53.43 9.43
C THR A 493 -5.79 -54.90 9.27
N SER A 494 -4.89 -55.80 8.84
CA SER A 494 -5.14 -57.25 8.87
C SER A 494 -4.53 -57.89 10.11
N VAL A 495 -5.25 -57.85 11.24
CA VAL A 495 -5.01 -58.74 12.39
C VAL A 495 -6.04 -59.89 12.32
N PRO A 496 -5.64 -61.16 12.52
CA PRO A 496 -6.54 -62.30 12.37
C PRO A 496 -7.49 -62.41 13.57
N ALA A 497 -8.72 -62.77 13.26
CA ALA A 497 -9.75 -63.14 14.23
C ALA A 497 -9.33 -64.42 15.00
N SER A 498 -9.48 -64.38 16.32
CA SER A 498 -9.46 -65.54 17.21
C SER A 498 -10.68 -65.47 18.13
N THR A 499 -11.63 -66.37 17.88
CA THR A 499 -12.43 -67.16 18.85
C THR A 499 -12.18 -66.84 20.33
N GLY A 500 -13.14 -66.62 21.23
CA GLY A 500 -14.54 -67.03 21.35
C GLY A 500 -14.78 -67.48 22.82
N ILE A 501 -16.02 -67.33 23.33
CA ILE A 501 -16.66 -67.90 24.56
C ILE A 501 -17.21 -66.84 25.56
N PRO A 502 -18.40 -67.07 26.17
CA PRO A 502 -19.41 -66.03 26.43
C PRO A 502 -19.73 -65.85 27.95
N PRO A 503 -20.93 -65.39 28.36
CA PRO A 503 -21.12 -64.23 29.24
C PRO A 503 -21.30 -64.60 30.72
N THR A 504 -21.11 -63.62 31.61
CA THR A 504 -21.66 -63.68 32.97
C THR A 504 -22.28 -62.34 33.34
N ASP A 505 -23.58 -62.43 33.63
CA ASP A 505 -24.40 -61.44 34.32
C ASP A 505 -23.76 -61.06 35.67
N ASN A 506 -23.86 -59.78 36.06
CA ASN A 506 -24.46 -59.49 37.37
C ASN A 506 -24.80 -58.01 37.60
N HIS A 507 -26.01 -57.87 38.15
CA HIS A 507 -26.61 -56.80 38.92
C HIS A 507 -25.75 -55.68 39.52
N GLY A 508 -26.31 -54.47 39.49
CA GLY A 508 -25.95 -53.38 40.39
C GLY A 508 -26.92 -52.21 40.29
N GLN A 509 -28.06 -52.31 40.98
CA GLN A 509 -28.98 -51.21 41.27
C GLN A 509 -28.26 -50.06 42.01
N GLY A 510 -28.66 -48.82 41.73
CA GLY A 510 -28.23 -47.64 42.48
C GLY A 510 -29.15 -46.45 42.23
N ASN A 511 -30.22 -46.40 43.01
CA ASN A 511 -31.24 -45.35 43.09
C ASN A 511 -30.69 -44.03 43.70
N GLY A 512 -31.37 -42.93 43.39
CA GLY A 512 -31.39 -41.68 44.18
C GLY A 512 -30.56 -40.56 43.56
N GLY A 513 -31.01 -39.32 43.47
CA GLY A 513 -32.21 -38.68 43.99
C GLY A 513 -32.17 -37.20 43.59
N SER A 514 -33.36 -36.64 43.47
CA SER A 514 -33.71 -35.24 43.25
C SER A 514 -32.98 -34.24 44.15
N SER A 515 -32.66 -33.05 43.64
CA SER A 515 -33.11 -31.77 44.22
C SER A 515 -32.59 -30.56 43.42
N SER A 516 -33.52 -29.80 42.87
CA SER A 516 -33.37 -28.35 42.67
C SER A 516 -33.29 -27.65 44.04
N PRO A 517 -32.75 -26.43 44.11
CA PRO A 517 -33.68 -25.32 44.25
C PRO A 517 -33.29 -24.05 43.47
N SER A 518 -34.30 -23.21 43.39
CA SER A 518 -34.44 -21.92 42.75
C SER A 518 -34.00 -20.74 43.65
N ARG A 519 -33.89 -19.58 42.98
CA ARG A 519 -33.94 -18.16 43.45
C ARG A 519 -32.62 -17.46 43.77
N PRO A 520 -32.60 -16.11 43.78
CA PRO A 520 -33.65 -15.14 43.41
C PRO A 520 -33.51 -14.54 42.00
#